data_AF-C9SJ87-F1
#
_entry.id   AF-C9SJ87-F1
#
_cell.length_a   1.000
_cell.length_b   1.000
_cell.length_c   1.000
_cell.angle_alpha   90.00
_cell.angle_beta   90.00
_cell.angle_gamma   90.00
#
_symmetry.space_group_name_H-M   'P 1'
#
loop_
_entity.id
_entity.type
_entity.pdbx_description
1 polymer ?
#
loop_
_entity_poly.entity_id
_entity_poly.type
_entity_poly.pdbx_seq_one_letter_code
_entity_poly.pdbx_strand_id
1 'polypeptide(L)'
;MHSSTLFASAAVLLASTAVALPSTVRVPYTNTTHSTPTTSLTKQLRLADNAAEYFSLLPNNEDFIFNFNQPQPKPGKGGELVAANRVTFPALVGTSSGMALGRVDPCGMNTLHVHPRSAELQMVISGRLITEMVPENGILNADGSRRVIRTELCPFMMTPFYQGSIHTQFNPE
;
A
#
# COMPACT_ATOMS: atom_id res chain seq x y z
N MET A 1 5.82 98.04 -40.29
CA MET A 1 5.77 97.24 -39.05
C MET A 1 4.47 96.46 -39.05
N HIS A 2 4.57 95.11 -39.04
CA HIS A 2 3.56 94.11 -38.61
C HIS A 2 2.18 94.09 -39.32
N SER A 3 1.53 92.97 -39.62
CA SER A 3 1.88 91.55 -39.65
C SER A 3 0.71 90.79 -40.32
N SER A 4 1.01 89.60 -40.85
CA SER A 4 0.12 88.63 -41.49
C SER A 4 -0.94 88.00 -40.56
N THR A 5 -2.04 87.49 -41.13
CA THR A 5 -2.74 86.29 -40.62
C THR A 5 -3.30 85.46 -41.78
N LEU A 6 -3.00 84.16 -41.81
CA LEU A 6 -3.53 83.15 -42.73
C LEU A 6 -3.98 81.95 -41.87
N PHE A 7 -5.18 81.45 -42.16
CA PHE A 7 -5.85 80.35 -41.47
C PHE A 7 -5.17 78.98 -41.76
N ALA A 8 -5.09 78.12 -40.74
CA ALA A 8 -4.68 76.72 -40.89
C ALA A 8 -5.85 75.78 -40.51
N SER A 9 -6.19 74.86 -41.42
CA SER A 9 -7.15 73.78 -41.21
C SER A 9 -6.53 72.60 -40.46
N ALA A 10 -7.24 72.05 -39.48
CA ALA A 10 -6.86 70.84 -38.77
C ALA A 10 -7.45 69.59 -39.44
N ALA A 11 -6.61 68.60 -39.74
CA ALA A 11 -7.02 67.27 -40.19
C ALA A 11 -6.91 66.27 -39.02
N VAL A 12 -7.98 65.52 -38.77
CA VAL A 12 -8.06 64.46 -37.74
C VAL A 12 -7.69 63.13 -38.38
N LEU A 13 -6.67 62.45 -37.84
CA LEU A 13 -6.26 61.09 -38.22
C LEU A 13 -6.81 60.07 -37.20
N LEU A 14 -7.63 59.12 -37.66
CA LEU A 14 -8.04 57.94 -36.87
C LEU A 14 -6.95 56.85 -36.96
N ALA A 15 -6.39 56.45 -35.82
CA ALA A 15 -5.52 55.28 -35.72
C ALA A 15 -6.35 54.01 -35.45
N SER A 16 -6.21 53.00 -36.30
CA SER A 16 -6.82 51.67 -36.12
C SER A 16 -5.87 50.78 -35.31
N THR A 17 -6.32 50.25 -34.17
CA THR A 17 -5.58 49.28 -33.36
C THR A 17 -5.98 47.86 -33.76
N ALA A 18 -5.04 47.08 -34.29
CA ALA A 18 -5.22 45.66 -34.56
C ALA A 18 -4.94 44.85 -33.29
N VAL A 19 -5.93 44.11 -32.78
CA VAL A 19 -5.77 43.17 -31.66
C VAL A 19 -5.32 41.82 -32.22
N ALA A 20 -4.11 41.38 -31.86
CA ALA A 20 -3.62 40.05 -32.20
C ALA A 20 -4.14 39.02 -31.17
N LEU A 21 -4.89 38.03 -31.63
CA LEU A 21 -5.28 36.86 -30.83
C LEU A 21 -4.12 35.85 -30.80
N PRO A 22 -3.76 35.27 -29.65
CA PRO A 22 -2.75 34.22 -29.59
C PRO A 22 -3.31 32.91 -30.16
N SER A 23 -2.71 32.44 -31.25
CA SER A 23 -2.96 31.11 -31.80
C SER A 23 -2.37 30.05 -30.87
N THR A 24 -3.21 29.32 -30.15
CA THR A 24 -2.78 28.12 -29.40
C THR A 24 -2.40 27.02 -30.39
N VAL A 25 -1.10 26.76 -30.53
CA VAL A 25 -0.58 25.58 -31.24
C VAL A 25 -0.96 24.34 -30.44
N ARG A 26 -1.97 23.60 -30.90
CA ARG A 26 -2.25 22.25 -30.39
C ARG A 26 -1.16 21.32 -30.91
N VAL A 27 -0.21 20.96 -30.05
CA VAL A 27 0.71 19.86 -30.33
C VAL A 27 -0.11 18.57 -30.30
N PRO A 28 -0.15 17.77 -31.38
CA PRO A 28 -0.84 16.49 -31.35
C PRO A 28 -0.15 15.57 -30.34
N TYR A 29 -0.85 15.22 -29.27
CA TYR A 29 -0.43 14.15 -28.38
C TYR A 29 -0.57 12.84 -29.15
N THR A 30 0.53 12.37 -29.71
CA THR A 30 0.61 10.99 -30.22
C THR A 30 0.47 10.06 -29.02
N ASN A 31 -0.69 9.41 -28.90
CA ASN A 31 -0.87 8.21 -28.09
C ASN A 31 0.02 7.11 -28.68
N THR A 32 1.30 7.14 -28.33
CA THR A 32 2.18 6.01 -28.57
C THR A 32 1.67 4.89 -27.69
N THR A 33 0.95 3.93 -28.27
CA THR A 33 0.67 2.65 -27.62
C THR A 33 1.99 1.94 -27.41
N HIS A 34 2.67 2.26 -26.31
CA HIS A 34 3.79 1.47 -25.83
C HIS A 34 3.23 0.10 -25.44
N SER A 35 3.56 -0.92 -26.23
CA SER A 35 3.46 -2.31 -25.79
C SER A 35 4.41 -2.45 -24.60
N THR A 36 3.89 -2.25 -23.40
CA THR A 36 4.62 -2.45 -22.16
C THR A 36 4.96 -3.95 -22.09
N PRO A 37 6.23 -4.32 -21.78
CA PRO A 37 6.51 -5.70 -21.40
C PRO A 37 5.56 -6.04 -20.27
N THR A 38 4.76 -7.10 -20.42
CA THR A 38 3.59 -7.39 -19.57
C THR A 38 4.00 -7.37 -18.10
N THR A 39 3.76 -6.24 -17.44
CA THR A 39 4.12 -6.07 -16.03
C THR A 39 3.21 -6.97 -15.22
N SER A 40 3.70 -7.53 -14.10
CA SER A 40 2.84 -8.38 -13.27
C SER A 40 1.61 -7.60 -12.79
N LEU A 41 0.48 -8.28 -12.59
CA LEU A 41 -0.77 -7.64 -12.13
C LEU A 41 -0.56 -6.75 -10.90
N THR A 42 0.23 -7.19 -9.91
CA THR A 42 0.62 -6.39 -8.74
C THR A 42 1.31 -5.07 -9.10
N LYS A 43 2.11 -5.03 -10.18
CA LYS A 43 2.76 -3.80 -10.66
C LYS A 43 1.76 -2.90 -11.36
N GLN A 44 0.87 -3.46 -12.19
CA GLN A 44 -0.21 -2.70 -12.84
C GLN A 44 -1.11 -2.03 -11.80
N LEU A 45 -1.58 -2.79 -10.81
CA LEU A 45 -2.40 -2.28 -9.71
C LEU A 45 -1.71 -1.17 -8.90
N ARG A 46 -0.38 -1.19 -8.80
CA ARG A 46 0.40 -0.14 -8.10
C ARG A 46 0.55 1.12 -8.95
N LEU A 47 0.52 0.98 -10.27
CA LEU A 47 0.71 2.06 -11.24
C LEU A 47 -0.62 2.65 -11.75
N ALA A 48 -1.76 2.04 -11.43
CA ALA A 48 -3.07 2.53 -11.84
C ALA A 48 -3.25 4.01 -11.44
N ASP A 49 -3.63 4.85 -12.40
CA ASP A 49 -3.72 6.30 -12.23
C ASP A 49 -4.88 6.71 -11.32
N ASN A 50 -5.93 5.89 -11.26
CA ASN A 50 -7.12 6.14 -10.47
C ASN A 50 -7.86 4.84 -10.08
N ALA A 51 -8.90 4.99 -9.25
CA ALA A 51 -9.70 3.87 -8.77
C ALA A 51 -10.42 3.11 -9.91
N ALA A 52 -10.92 3.78 -10.94
CA ALA A 52 -11.62 3.11 -12.03
C ALA A 52 -10.67 2.18 -12.82
N GLU A 53 -9.44 2.62 -13.07
CA GLU A 53 -8.41 1.77 -13.68
C GLU A 53 -8.07 0.59 -12.75
N TYR A 54 -7.86 0.83 -11.45
CA TYR A 54 -7.59 -0.23 -10.48
C TYR A 54 -8.68 -1.33 -10.50
N PHE A 55 -9.95 -0.95 -10.41
CA PHE A 55 -11.05 -1.90 -10.40
C PHE A 55 -11.28 -2.54 -11.78
N SER A 56 -10.87 -1.89 -12.88
CA SER A 56 -10.89 -2.52 -14.21
C SER A 56 -9.88 -3.67 -14.35
N LEU A 57 -8.80 -3.67 -13.55
CA LEU A 57 -7.78 -4.72 -13.51
C LEU A 57 -8.19 -5.93 -12.65
N LEU A 58 -9.25 -5.81 -11.84
CA LEU A 58 -9.85 -6.86 -11.01
C LEU A 58 -11.36 -6.93 -11.29
N PRO A 59 -11.77 -7.36 -12.50
CA PRO A 59 -13.14 -7.19 -12.97
C PRO A 59 -14.14 -8.16 -12.34
N ASN A 60 -13.68 -9.25 -11.71
CA ASN A 60 -14.55 -10.30 -11.18
C ASN A 60 -14.71 -10.16 -9.66
N ASN A 61 -15.87 -10.50 -9.12
CA ASN A 61 -16.08 -10.49 -7.67
C ASN A 61 -15.13 -11.47 -6.95
N GLU A 62 -14.77 -12.56 -7.62
CA GLU A 62 -13.84 -13.58 -7.15
C GLU A 62 -12.42 -13.04 -6.95
N ASP A 63 -12.03 -11.96 -7.65
CA ASP A 63 -10.73 -11.30 -7.48
C ASP A 63 -10.57 -10.68 -6.07
N PHE A 64 -11.69 -10.53 -5.34
CA PHE A 64 -11.76 -9.97 -3.98
C PHE A 64 -12.02 -11.03 -2.90
N ILE A 65 -11.92 -12.33 -3.23
CA ILE A 65 -12.09 -13.43 -2.28
C ILE A 65 -10.77 -14.19 -2.14
N PHE A 66 -10.27 -14.33 -0.91
CA PHE A 66 -9.12 -15.17 -0.61
C PHE A 66 -9.52 -16.36 0.27
N ASN A 67 -9.21 -17.57 -0.18
CA ASN A 67 -9.54 -18.80 0.55
C ASN A 67 -8.35 -19.27 1.39
N PHE A 68 -8.46 -19.21 2.72
CA PHE A 68 -7.42 -19.72 3.63
C PHE A 68 -7.46 -21.24 3.86
N ASN A 69 -8.43 -21.96 3.29
CA ASN A 69 -8.52 -23.42 3.37
C ASN A 69 -7.65 -24.14 2.33
N GLN A 70 -6.87 -23.40 1.55
CA GLN A 70 -5.86 -23.99 0.65
C GLN A 70 -4.63 -24.46 1.45
N PRO A 71 -3.96 -25.55 1.05
CA PRO A 71 -2.78 -26.05 1.76
C PRO A 71 -1.55 -25.17 1.50
N GLN A 72 -0.65 -25.07 2.47
CA GLN A 72 0.68 -24.49 2.23
C GLN A 72 1.53 -25.44 1.36
N PRO A 73 2.23 -24.96 0.31
CA PRO A 73 3.22 -25.78 -0.37
C PRO A 73 4.39 -26.13 0.55
N LYS A 74 4.62 -27.43 0.80
CA LYS A 74 5.73 -27.96 1.62
C LYS A 74 5.76 -27.35 3.04
N PRO A 75 4.75 -27.61 3.89
CA PRO A 75 4.73 -27.10 5.25
C PRO A 75 5.86 -27.70 6.08
N GLY A 76 6.24 -26.97 7.14
CA GLY A 76 7.16 -27.49 8.14
C GLY A 76 6.49 -28.52 9.05
N LYS A 77 7.26 -29.14 9.94
CA LYS A 77 6.70 -30.08 10.95
C LYS A 77 5.94 -29.40 12.09
N GLY A 78 6.02 -28.07 12.19
CA GLY A 78 5.32 -27.30 13.23
C GLY A 78 3.95 -26.78 12.80
N GLY A 79 3.44 -27.25 11.66
CA GLY A 79 2.18 -26.80 11.06
C GLY A 79 2.37 -25.99 9.77
N GLU A 80 1.31 -25.29 9.39
CA GLU A 80 1.22 -24.53 8.14
C GLU A 80 0.73 -23.09 8.36
N LEU A 81 1.10 -22.22 7.43
CA LEU A 81 0.74 -20.81 7.40
C LEU A 81 0.38 -20.40 5.97
N VAL A 82 -0.87 -20.03 5.77
CA VAL A 82 -1.38 -19.55 4.48
C VAL A 82 -1.45 -18.03 4.50
N ALA A 83 -0.65 -17.37 3.66
CA ALA A 83 -0.53 -15.91 3.65
C ALA A 83 -1.27 -15.28 2.45
N ALA A 84 -2.19 -14.37 2.74
CA ALA A 84 -2.74 -13.39 1.82
C ALA A 84 -1.84 -12.15 1.81
N ASN A 85 -1.14 -11.94 0.70
CA ASN A 85 -0.31 -10.77 0.46
C ASN A 85 -0.48 -10.30 -0.99
N ARG A 86 0.08 -9.15 -1.37
CA ARG A 86 -0.07 -8.57 -2.72
C ARG A 86 0.35 -9.47 -3.91
N VAL A 87 1.08 -10.56 -3.66
CA VAL A 87 1.49 -11.54 -4.67
C VAL A 87 0.45 -12.65 -4.79
N THR A 88 -0.03 -13.18 -3.66
CA THR A 88 -1.03 -14.28 -3.61
C THR A 88 -2.47 -13.79 -3.69
N PHE A 89 -2.72 -12.52 -3.36
CA PHE A 89 -4.02 -11.86 -3.35
C PHE A 89 -3.87 -10.40 -3.82
N PRO A 90 -3.89 -10.14 -5.14
CA PRO A 90 -3.63 -8.82 -5.72
C PRO A 90 -4.56 -7.70 -5.23
N ALA A 91 -5.79 -8.02 -4.83
CA ALA A 91 -6.74 -7.05 -4.26
C ALA A 91 -6.22 -6.35 -2.99
N LEU A 92 -5.16 -6.86 -2.33
CA LEU A 92 -4.51 -6.17 -1.21
C LEU A 92 -3.59 -5.02 -1.65
N VAL A 93 -3.29 -4.84 -2.93
CA VAL A 93 -2.46 -3.71 -3.40
C VAL A 93 -3.14 -2.40 -3.02
N GLY A 94 -2.43 -1.53 -2.31
CA GLY A 94 -2.95 -0.22 -1.86
C GLY A 94 -3.58 -0.23 -0.47
N THR A 95 -3.91 -1.39 0.10
CA THR A 95 -4.58 -1.50 1.42
C THR A 95 -3.64 -1.39 2.62
N SER A 96 -2.33 -1.38 2.39
CA SER A 96 -1.29 -1.50 3.43
C SER A 96 -1.47 -2.68 4.39
N SER A 97 -2.22 -3.69 3.96
CA SER A 97 -2.63 -4.82 4.79
C SER A 97 -2.16 -6.16 4.22
N GLY A 98 -2.12 -7.15 5.10
CA GLY A 98 -1.89 -8.55 4.79
C GLY A 98 -2.52 -9.39 5.89
N MET A 99 -2.78 -10.66 5.61
CA MET A 99 -3.34 -11.57 6.59
C MET A 99 -2.74 -12.95 6.41
N ALA A 100 -2.54 -13.66 7.52
CA ALA A 100 -2.14 -15.04 7.50
C ALA A 100 -3.08 -15.85 8.39
N LEU A 101 -3.41 -17.06 7.96
CA LEU A 101 -4.04 -18.06 8.80
C LEU A 101 -3.02 -19.16 9.07
N GLY A 102 -2.59 -19.24 10.33
CA GLY A 102 -1.71 -20.30 10.82
C GLY A 102 -2.51 -21.45 11.43
N ARG A 103 -2.18 -22.68 11.06
CA ARG A 103 -2.58 -23.91 11.77
C ARG A 103 -1.29 -24.50 12.33
N VAL A 104 -1.03 -24.23 13.61
CA VAL A 104 0.21 -24.61 14.29
C VAL A 104 -0.03 -25.94 15.00
N ASP A 105 0.72 -26.97 14.62
CA ASP A 105 0.59 -28.31 15.20
C ASP A 105 1.03 -28.33 16.67
N PRO A 106 0.68 -29.38 17.44
CA PRO A 106 1.18 -29.58 18.80
C PRO A 106 2.70 -29.47 18.89
N CYS A 107 3.19 -28.71 19.88
CA CYS A 107 4.62 -28.36 20.02
C CYS A 107 5.21 -27.62 18.80
N GLY A 108 4.36 -27.14 17.90
CA GLY A 108 4.72 -26.37 16.72
C GLY A 108 5.03 -24.92 17.07
N MET A 109 5.86 -24.29 16.24
CA MET A 109 6.27 -22.92 16.43
C MET A 109 6.27 -22.19 15.09
N ASN A 110 5.60 -21.05 15.03
CA ASN A 110 5.96 -20.04 14.06
C ASN A 110 7.24 -19.35 14.57
N THR A 111 8.34 -19.69 13.92
CA THR A 111 9.71 -19.36 14.36
C THR A 111 9.91 -17.87 14.59
N LEU A 112 10.91 -17.51 15.38
CA LEU A 112 11.32 -16.12 15.57
C LEU A 112 11.46 -15.39 14.23
N HIS A 113 10.69 -14.33 14.05
CA HIS A 113 10.70 -13.50 12.85
C HIS A 113 10.37 -12.04 13.17
N VAL A 114 10.36 -11.21 12.13
CA VAL A 114 10.07 -9.78 12.20
C VAL A 114 9.31 -9.35 10.95
N HIS A 115 8.45 -8.34 11.10
CA HIS A 115 7.82 -7.63 9.99
C HIS A 115 8.48 -6.26 9.83
N PRO A 116 9.35 -6.06 8.82
CA PRO A 116 10.10 -4.80 8.68
C PRO A 116 9.24 -3.60 8.25
N ARG A 117 7.99 -3.85 7.83
CA ARG A 117 7.13 -2.87 7.13
C ARG A 117 5.67 -2.86 7.61
N SER A 118 5.34 -3.58 8.67
CA SER A 118 3.98 -3.63 9.21
C SER A 118 3.98 -4.12 10.66
N ALA A 119 2.93 -3.79 11.40
CA ALA A 119 2.60 -4.45 12.65
C ALA A 119 1.75 -5.70 12.39
N GLU A 120 1.77 -6.66 13.30
CA GLU A 120 0.90 -7.84 13.28
C GLU A 120 -0.13 -7.74 14.41
N LEU A 121 -1.38 -8.09 14.12
CA LEU A 121 -2.41 -8.31 15.14
C LEU A 121 -2.66 -9.81 15.21
N GLN A 122 -2.04 -10.48 16.17
CA GLN A 122 -2.17 -11.93 16.35
C GLN A 122 -3.43 -12.21 17.16
N MET A 123 -4.37 -12.95 16.58
CA MET A 123 -5.53 -13.47 17.30
C MET A 123 -5.58 -14.99 17.26
N VAL A 124 -6.19 -15.61 18.27
CA VAL A 124 -6.44 -17.05 18.29
C VAL A 124 -7.91 -17.31 17.96
N ILE A 125 -8.17 -18.17 16.97
CA ILE A 125 -9.53 -18.56 16.57
C ILE A 125 -9.98 -19.81 17.33
N SER A 126 -9.07 -20.77 17.53
CA SER A 126 -9.29 -22.02 18.26
C SER A 126 -7.98 -22.47 18.90
N GLY A 127 -8.06 -23.28 19.97
CA GLY A 127 -6.90 -23.74 20.73
C GLY A 127 -6.25 -22.62 21.55
N ARG A 128 -4.93 -22.68 21.70
CA ARG A 128 -4.17 -21.73 22.50
C ARG A 128 -2.79 -21.47 21.89
N LEU A 129 -2.29 -20.25 22.02
CA LEU A 129 -0.91 -19.91 21.66
C LEU A 129 -0.22 -19.21 22.81
N ILE A 130 1.04 -19.58 23.04
CA ILE A 130 1.98 -18.77 23.81
C ILE A 130 2.72 -17.88 22.81
N THR A 131 2.73 -16.58 23.06
CA THR A 131 3.47 -15.64 22.20
C THR A 131 4.53 -14.92 23.00
N GLU A 132 5.62 -14.55 22.33
CA GLU A 132 6.67 -13.72 22.89
C GLU A 132 7.06 -12.64 21.88
N MET A 133 7.24 -11.42 22.38
CA MET A 133 7.74 -10.29 21.61
C MET A 133 8.82 -9.55 22.40
N VAL A 134 9.92 -9.23 21.70
CA VAL A 134 10.93 -8.30 22.16
C VAL A 134 10.70 -6.96 21.44
N PRO A 135 10.30 -5.88 22.17
CA PRO A 135 10.08 -4.55 21.60
C PRO A 135 11.36 -3.91 21.04
N GLU A 136 11.35 -2.62 20.69
CA GLU A 136 12.58 -1.90 20.30
C GLU A 136 13.53 -1.61 21.50
N ASN A 137 14.71 -1.05 21.21
CA ASN A 137 15.74 -0.74 22.21
C ASN A 137 15.24 0.16 23.35
N GLY A 138 15.81 0.00 24.54
CA GLY A 138 15.50 0.84 25.72
C GLY A 138 14.26 0.43 26.50
N ILE A 139 13.48 -0.55 26.03
CA ILE A 139 12.34 -1.10 26.80
C ILE A 139 12.85 -2.15 27.78
N LEU A 140 12.85 -1.80 29.06
CA LEU A 140 13.36 -2.59 30.17
C LEU A 140 12.26 -2.94 31.17
N ASN A 141 12.49 -3.98 31.95
CA ASN A 141 11.73 -4.28 33.17
C ASN A 141 12.21 -3.38 34.32
N ALA A 142 11.50 -3.43 35.47
CA ALA A 142 11.87 -2.65 36.66
C ALA A 142 13.25 -3.00 37.23
N ASP A 143 13.74 -4.21 36.98
CA ASP A 143 15.07 -4.69 37.38
C ASP A 143 16.18 -4.30 36.38
N GLY A 144 15.85 -3.54 35.33
CA GLY A 144 16.78 -3.13 34.29
C GLY A 144 17.07 -4.19 33.23
N SER A 145 16.49 -5.39 33.33
CA SER A 145 16.61 -6.42 32.30
C SER A 145 15.81 -6.08 31.05
N ARG A 146 16.17 -6.71 29.92
CA ARG A 146 15.45 -6.53 28.65
C ARG A 146 14.00 -7.01 28.78
N ARG A 147 13.03 -6.16 28.47
CA ARG A 147 11.61 -6.56 28.51
C ARG A 147 11.28 -7.53 27.38
N VAL A 148 10.75 -8.70 27.76
CA VAL A 148 10.09 -9.66 26.87
C VAL A 148 8.61 -9.65 27.23
N ILE A 149 7.75 -9.37 26.26
CA ILE A 149 6.30 -9.43 26.44
C ILE A 149 5.88 -10.85 26.08
N ARG A 150 5.56 -11.66 27.10
CA ARG A 150 5.02 -13.01 26.94
C ARG A 150 3.53 -13.00 27.25
N THR A 151 2.72 -13.57 26.37
CA THR A 151 1.27 -13.72 26.57
C THR A 151 0.83 -15.14 26.27
N GLU A 152 -0.30 -15.53 26.86
CA GLU A 152 -1.00 -16.77 26.58
C GLU A 152 -2.38 -16.40 26.06
N LEU A 153 -2.64 -16.71 24.79
CA LEU A 153 -3.83 -16.30 24.07
C LEU A 153 -4.75 -17.51 23.90
N CYS A 154 -5.96 -17.41 24.44
CA CYS A 154 -7.07 -18.33 24.22
C CYS A 154 -7.97 -17.84 23.07
N PRO A 155 -8.99 -18.60 22.63
CA PRO A 155 -9.85 -18.20 21.52
C PRO A 155 -10.46 -16.81 21.75
N PHE A 156 -10.48 -16.01 20.68
CA PHE A 156 -10.95 -14.64 20.63
C PHE A 156 -10.14 -13.62 21.45
N MET A 157 -8.91 -13.97 21.85
CA MET A 157 -7.93 -13.03 22.38
C MET A 157 -6.96 -12.55 21.30
N MET A 158 -6.43 -11.33 21.46
CA MET A 158 -5.48 -10.73 20.54
C MET A 158 -4.32 -10.06 21.28
N THR A 159 -3.12 -10.10 20.69
CA THR A 159 -1.97 -9.26 21.05
C THR A 159 -1.40 -8.57 19.81
N PRO A 160 -0.88 -7.34 19.92
CA PRO A 160 -0.12 -6.73 18.84
C PRO A 160 1.35 -7.17 18.86
N PHE A 161 1.96 -7.30 17.68
CA PHE A 161 3.41 -7.24 17.48
C PHE A 161 3.76 -5.98 16.69
N TYR A 162 4.60 -5.12 17.25
CA TYR A 162 4.96 -3.85 16.63
C TYR A 162 5.86 -4.07 15.40
N GLN A 163 5.79 -3.16 14.44
CA GLN A 163 6.69 -3.17 13.28
C GLN A 163 8.15 -3.22 13.75
N GLY A 164 8.93 -4.15 13.18
CA GLY A 164 10.34 -4.32 13.54
C GLY A 164 10.60 -5.06 14.86
N SER A 165 9.57 -5.38 15.66
CA SER A 165 9.75 -6.21 16.86
C SER A 165 10.01 -7.67 16.50
N ILE A 166 10.92 -8.32 17.22
CA ILE A 166 11.17 -9.75 17.06
C ILE A 166 10.10 -10.48 17.86
N HIS A 167 9.41 -11.44 17.25
CA HIS A 167 8.34 -12.19 17.91
C HIS A 167 8.24 -13.64 17.42
N THR A 168 7.52 -14.45 18.19
CA THR A 168 7.23 -15.86 17.90
C THR A 168 5.88 -16.25 18.49
N GLN A 169 5.29 -17.30 17.91
CA GLN A 169 4.05 -17.92 18.37
C GLN A 169 4.30 -19.43 18.50
N PHE A 170 4.03 -19.98 19.68
CA PHE A 170 4.24 -21.38 20.01
C PHE A 170 2.92 -22.02 20.43
N ASN A 171 2.62 -23.18 19.86
CA ASN A 171 1.51 -24.00 20.31
C ASN A 171 2.01 -25.01 21.36
N PRO A 172 1.59 -24.89 22.63
CA PRO A 172 2.00 -25.82 23.68
C PRO A 172 1.29 -27.19 23.62
N GLU A 173 0.25 -27.37 22.79
CA GLU A 173 -0.65 -28.54 22.87
C GLU A 173 -1.22 -29.05 21.53
#